data_AF-A0A9R1NVQ0-F1
#
_entry.id   AF-A0A9R1NVQ0-F1
#
_cell.length_a   1.000
_cell.length_b   1.000
_cell.length_c   1.000
_cell.angle_alpha   90.00
_cell.angle_beta   90.00
_cell.angle_gamma   90.00
#
_symmetry.space_group_name_H-M   'P 1'
#
loop_
_entity.id
_entity.type
_entity.pdbx_description
1 polymer ?
#
loop_
_entity_poly.entity_id
_entity_poly.type
_entity_poly.pdbx_seq_one_letter_code
_entity_poly.pdbx_strand_id
1 'polypeptide(L)'
;MLTICVVTTFAITTHLMTVVMLLIWKKHVIFIMLFYVVFGSIELIYLSSILSKFIEGGYLPICFALVVMSLMAAWHYVQVKRYWYELDHIVPTSEMTMLLEKNEVRRIPGVGLLYTELVQGIPPVFPRLIQKIPSVHSIFMFMSIKHLPISRVVPTERFIFRQVGPREHRMFRCVARYGYSDALEEPKEFAAFLVDRLKMFIQEESAFALAQDEEESGEVSDAQARPWRSTVHSEEAVQGQARVISHSASGRVSFHTNQAVEEEKQLIDREVERGMVYLMGEANVTAEAKSSILKKVVVNHVYTFLRKNLTEGHKVLAIPKDQLLKVGITYEI
;
A
#
# COMPACT_ATOMS: atom_id res chain seq x y z
N MET A 1 21.68 21.39 24.92
CA MET A 1 22.08 20.08 24.35
C MET A 1 23.46 20.12 23.72
N LEU A 2 23.72 21.04 22.76
CA LEU A 2 25.06 21.20 22.15
C LEU A 2 26.18 21.45 23.16
N THR A 3 25.93 22.29 24.17
CA THR A 3 26.90 22.59 25.25
C THR A 3 27.26 21.36 26.08
N ILE A 4 26.28 20.51 26.43
CA ILE A 4 26.52 19.26 27.17
C ILE A 4 27.35 18.30 26.32
N CYS A 5 27.00 18.13 25.03
CA CYS A 5 27.69 17.24 24.10
C CYS A 5 29.16 17.63 23.88
N VAL A 6 29.42 18.93 23.72
CA VAL A 6 30.78 19.49 23.58
C VAL A 6 31.61 19.21 24.84
N VAL A 7 31.04 19.39 26.02
CA VAL A 7 31.75 19.16 27.29
C VAL A 7 32.01 17.68 27.57
N THR A 8 31.04 16.81 27.26
CA THR A 8 31.27 15.37 27.35
C THR A 8 32.35 14.91 26.36
N THR A 9 32.47 15.56 25.20
CA THR A 9 33.53 15.26 24.22
C THR A 9 34.90 15.64 24.78
N PHE A 10 35.04 16.83 25.39
CA PHE A 10 36.29 17.22 26.06
C PHE A 10 36.68 16.24 27.18
N ALA A 11 35.71 15.86 28.03
CA ALA A 11 35.92 14.86 29.07
C ALA A 11 36.39 13.50 28.53
N ILE A 12 35.79 13.02 27.43
CA ILE A 12 36.21 11.77 26.77
C ILE A 12 37.62 11.91 26.21
N THR A 13 37.95 13.05 25.59
CA THR A 13 39.30 13.26 25.03
C THR A 13 40.37 13.34 26.12
N THR A 14 40.09 13.95 27.27
CA THR A 14 41.04 14.02 28.40
C THR A 14 41.28 12.64 29.02
N HIS A 15 40.22 11.81 29.15
CA HIS A 15 40.36 10.41 29.57
C HIS A 15 41.17 9.61 28.56
N LEU A 16 40.87 9.73 27.26
CA LEU A 16 41.58 9.02 26.20
C LEU A 16 43.06 9.44 26.15
N MET A 17 43.37 10.73 26.25
CA MET A 17 44.73 11.23 26.25
C MET A 17 45.52 10.75 27.48
N THR A 18 44.88 10.65 28.64
CA THR A 18 45.50 10.09 29.84
C THR A 18 45.85 8.61 29.66
N VAL A 19 44.95 7.82 29.04
CA VAL A 19 45.22 6.42 28.69
C VAL A 19 46.36 6.30 27.68
N VAL A 20 46.40 7.16 26.66
CA VAL A 20 47.50 7.21 25.66
C VAL A 20 48.84 7.53 26.32
N MET A 21 48.88 8.51 27.23
CA MET A 21 50.10 8.85 27.98
C MET A 21 50.60 7.69 28.87
N LEU A 22 49.68 6.89 29.42
CA LEU A 22 49.99 5.73 30.26
C LEU A 22 50.49 4.54 29.43
N LEU A 23 49.82 4.21 28.34
CA LEU A 23 50.10 3.00 27.56
C LEU A 23 51.20 3.18 26.51
N ILE A 24 51.24 4.32 25.81
CA ILE A 24 52.12 4.55 24.65
C ILE A 24 53.40 5.30 25.05
N TRP A 25 53.28 6.36 25.86
CA TRP A 25 54.42 7.24 26.17
C TRP A 25 55.28 6.80 27.35
N LYS A 26 54.82 5.85 28.20
CA LYS A 26 55.55 5.34 29.38
C LYS A 26 56.25 6.45 30.20
N LYS A 27 55.60 7.62 30.34
CA LYS A 27 56.14 8.75 31.09
C LYS A 27 56.03 8.49 32.59
N HIS A 28 56.79 9.25 33.38
CA HIS A 28 56.79 9.13 34.84
C HIS A 28 55.35 9.28 35.38
N VAL A 29 54.89 8.31 36.18
CA VAL A 29 53.48 8.20 36.62
C VAL A 29 52.99 9.49 37.31
N ILE A 30 53.88 10.17 38.02
CA ILE A 30 53.61 11.45 38.71
C ILE A 30 53.18 12.54 37.73
N PHE A 31 53.80 12.62 36.55
CA PHE A 31 53.47 13.61 35.53
C PHE A 31 52.09 13.36 34.91
N ILE A 32 51.73 12.09 34.70
CA ILE A 32 50.43 11.67 34.17
C ILE A 32 49.32 11.98 35.18
N MET A 33 49.56 11.67 36.46
CA MET A 33 48.62 11.96 37.54
C MET A 33 48.38 13.47 37.67
N LEU A 34 49.45 14.28 37.62
CA LEU A 34 49.34 15.74 37.66
C LEU A 34 48.52 16.29 36.49
N PHE A 35 48.78 15.82 35.26
CA PHE A 35 48.03 16.22 34.07
C PHE A 35 46.54 15.89 34.22
N TYR A 36 46.21 14.66 34.59
CA TYR A 36 44.81 14.22 34.72
C TYR A 36 44.07 15.00 35.81
N VAL A 37 44.72 15.27 36.95
CA VAL A 37 44.09 16.05 38.04
C VAL A 37 43.81 17.48 37.60
N VAL A 38 44.75 18.15 36.91
CA VAL A 38 44.57 19.54 36.47
C VAL A 38 43.46 19.64 35.42
N PHE A 39 43.54 18.87 34.33
CA PHE A 39 42.54 18.96 33.25
C PHE A 39 41.19 18.37 33.67
N GLY A 40 41.19 17.23 34.37
CA GLY A 40 39.98 16.61 34.87
C GLY A 40 39.23 17.49 35.87
N SER A 41 39.92 18.20 36.76
CA SER A 41 39.25 19.11 37.71
C SER A 41 38.58 20.30 37.03
N ILE A 42 39.22 20.91 36.03
CA ILE A 42 38.63 22.01 35.24
C ILE A 42 37.36 21.54 34.53
N GLU A 43 37.42 20.36 33.89
CA GLU A 43 36.28 19.77 33.20
C GLU A 43 35.16 19.38 34.16
N LEU A 44 35.48 18.83 35.34
CA LEU A 44 34.50 18.48 36.36
C LEU A 44 33.78 19.71 36.92
N ILE A 45 34.49 20.81 37.16
CA ILE A 45 33.89 22.08 37.60
C ILE A 45 32.95 22.60 36.51
N TYR A 46 33.39 22.57 35.25
CA TYR A 46 32.58 23.03 34.13
C TYR A 46 31.33 22.15 33.90
N LEU A 47 31.48 20.84 34.00
CA LEU A 47 30.39 19.87 33.93
C LEU A 47 29.40 20.06 35.07
N SER A 48 29.88 20.26 36.30
CA SER A 48 29.05 20.54 37.49
C SER A 48 28.23 21.83 37.33
N SER A 49 28.86 22.88 36.79
CA SER A 49 28.18 24.16 36.49
C SER A 49 27.05 23.99 35.47
N ILE A 50 27.28 23.22 34.41
CA ILE A 50 26.27 22.96 33.38
C ILE A 50 25.17 22.04 33.91
N LEU A 51 25.50 21.06 34.75
CA LEU A 51 24.54 20.13 35.35
C LEU A 51 23.62 20.82 36.37
N SER A 52 24.14 21.83 37.08
CA SER A 52 23.32 22.65 37.99
C SER A 52 22.27 23.45 37.22
N LYS A 53 22.67 24.10 36.12
CA LYS A 53 21.73 24.77 35.20
C LYS A 53 20.78 23.80 34.50
N PHE A 54 21.18 22.54 34.33
CA PHE A 54 20.30 21.50 33.81
C PHE A 54 19.16 21.19 34.77
N ILE A 55 19.44 21.11 36.08
CA ILE A 55 18.42 20.94 37.13
C ILE A 55 17.45 22.13 37.20
N GLU A 56 17.93 23.36 36.95
CA GLU A 56 17.10 24.57 37.01
C GLU A 56 16.13 24.73 35.82
N GLY A 57 16.25 23.90 34.77
CA GLY A 57 15.30 23.93 33.64
C GLY A 57 15.82 23.40 32.31
N GLY A 58 17.11 23.06 32.21
CA GLY A 58 17.69 22.46 30.99
C GLY A 58 17.16 21.07 30.63
N TYR A 59 16.44 20.40 31.53
CA TYR A 59 15.79 19.11 31.27
C TYR A 59 14.50 19.23 30.45
N LEU A 60 13.85 20.40 30.41
CA LEU A 60 12.55 20.59 29.76
C LEU A 60 12.54 20.18 28.27
N PRO A 61 13.54 20.58 27.43
CA PRO A 61 13.59 20.15 26.04
C PRO A 61 13.83 18.65 25.87
N ILE A 62 14.56 18.02 26.81
CA ILE A 62 14.80 16.56 26.78
C ILE A 62 13.51 15.83 27.14
N CYS A 63 12.79 16.26 28.16
CA CYS A 63 11.49 15.71 28.51
C CYS A 63 10.50 15.85 27.36
N PHE A 64 10.44 17.02 26.73
CA PHE A 64 9.59 17.23 25.55
C PHE A 64 9.97 16.32 24.39
N ALA A 65 11.27 16.21 24.08
CA ALA A 65 11.76 15.32 23.03
C ALA A 65 11.44 13.85 23.32
N LEU A 66 11.58 13.40 24.57
CA LEU A 66 11.22 12.04 24.98
C LEU A 66 9.72 11.77 24.83
N VAL A 67 8.86 12.74 25.18
CA VAL A 67 7.41 12.62 24.98
C VAL A 67 7.10 12.49 23.50
N VAL A 68 7.60 13.40 22.65
CA VAL A 68 7.36 13.35 21.20
C VAL A 68 7.92 12.05 20.58
N MET A 69 9.11 11.62 21.00
CA MET A 69 9.72 10.37 20.57
C MET A 69 8.84 9.18 20.96
N SER A 70 8.30 9.15 22.18
CA SER A 70 7.41 8.06 22.62
C SER A 70 6.12 8.00 21.81
N LEU A 71 5.53 9.16 21.48
CA LEU A 71 4.34 9.25 20.64
C LEU A 71 4.62 8.75 19.22
N MET A 72 5.75 9.17 18.64
CA MET A 72 6.16 8.73 17.30
C MET A 72 6.52 7.25 17.27
N ALA A 73 7.19 6.73 18.30
CA ALA A 73 7.50 5.31 18.42
C ALA A 73 6.23 4.46 18.55
N ALA A 74 5.26 4.91 19.37
CA ALA A 74 3.95 4.28 19.49
C ALA A 74 3.20 4.28 18.15
N TRP A 75 3.19 5.42 17.45
CA TRP A 75 2.58 5.55 16.12
C TRP A 75 3.20 4.59 15.12
N HIS A 76 4.53 4.62 14.99
CA HIS A 76 5.28 3.77 14.07
C HIS A 76 5.07 2.28 14.39
N TYR A 77 5.13 1.89 15.66
CA TYR A 77 4.90 0.51 16.10
C TYR A 77 3.53 -0.02 15.66
N VAL A 78 2.46 0.74 15.91
CA VAL A 78 1.09 0.31 15.54
C VAL A 78 0.91 0.31 14.03
N GLN A 79 1.43 1.31 13.33
CA GLN A 79 1.33 1.40 11.88
C GLN A 79 2.03 0.23 11.17
N VAL A 80 3.24 -0.13 11.62
CA VAL A 80 3.97 -1.29 11.09
C VAL A 80 3.21 -2.58 11.36
N LYS A 81 2.69 -2.77 12.59
CA LYS A 81 1.89 -3.97 12.90
C LYS A 81 0.62 -4.08 12.06
N ARG A 82 -0.10 -2.98 11.87
CA ARG A 82 -1.28 -2.93 11.01
C ARG A 82 -0.93 -3.34 9.58
N TYR A 83 0.18 -2.81 9.06
CA TYR A 83 0.65 -3.12 7.70
C TYR A 83 0.95 -4.61 7.52
N TRP A 84 1.70 -5.22 8.43
CA TRP A 84 1.99 -6.67 8.38
C TRP A 84 0.71 -7.51 8.51
N TYR A 85 -0.19 -7.12 9.42
CA TYR A 85 -1.47 -7.82 9.57
C TYR A 85 -2.30 -7.81 8.28
N GLU A 86 -2.36 -6.67 7.58
CA GLU A 86 -3.08 -6.56 6.31
C GLU A 86 -2.43 -7.37 5.18
N LEU A 87 -1.10 -7.46 5.16
CA LEU A 87 -0.33 -8.30 4.23
C LEU A 87 -0.57 -9.80 4.44
N ASP A 88 -0.60 -10.24 5.69
CA ASP A 88 -0.80 -11.65 6.03
C ASP A 88 -2.24 -12.13 5.73
N HIS A 89 -3.21 -11.20 5.74
CA HIS A 89 -4.63 -11.49 5.47
C HIS A 89 -5.06 -11.06 4.06
N ILE A 90 -4.12 -10.96 3.12
CA ILE A 90 -4.45 -10.73 1.71
C ILE A 90 -5.17 -11.95 1.17
N VAL A 91 -6.37 -11.74 0.61
CA VAL A 91 -7.15 -12.82 0.04
C VAL A 91 -6.76 -13.01 -1.43
N PRO A 92 -6.37 -14.23 -1.86
CA PRO A 92 -6.09 -14.51 -3.26
C PRO A 92 -7.39 -14.46 -4.08
N THR A 93 -7.25 -14.14 -5.37
CA THR A 93 -8.40 -13.98 -6.28
C THR A 93 -9.25 -15.25 -6.39
N SER A 94 -8.64 -16.43 -6.27
CA SER A 94 -9.32 -17.73 -6.33
C SER A 94 -10.24 -18.02 -5.14
N GLU A 95 -9.84 -17.60 -3.93
CA GLU A 95 -10.69 -17.75 -2.74
C GLU A 95 -11.88 -16.80 -2.82
N MET A 96 -11.69 -15.61 -3.40
CA MET A 96 -12.76 -14.65 -3.60
C MET A 96 -13.82 -15.14 -4.60
N THR A 97 -13.43 -15.73 -5.74
CA THR A 97 -14.41 -16.29 -6.70
C THR A 97 -15.24 -17.40 -6.05
N MET A 98 -14.61 -18.28 -5.28
CA MET A 98 -15.32 -19.31 -4.51
C MET A 98 -16.31 -18.69 -3.50
N LEU A 99 -15.93 -17.60 -2.81
CA LEU A 99 -16.82 -16.92 -1.88
C LEU A 99 -17.99 -16.21 -2.57
N LEU A 100 -17.80 -15.72 -3.79
CA LEU A 100 -18.87 -15.11 -4.58
C LEU A 100 -19.87 -16.14 -5.08
N GLU A 101 -19.39 -17.26 -5.61
CA GLU A 101 -20.23 -18.37 -6.08
C GLU A 101 -21.02 -19.00 -4.92
N LYS A 102 -20.35 -19.22 -3.77
CA LYS A 102 -20.97 -19.85 -2.60
C LYS A 102 -22.08 -19.02 -1.96
N ASN A 103 -21.98 -17.69 -1.99
CA ASN A 103 -22.90 -16.80 -1.27
C ASN A 103 -24.03 -16.23 -2.14
N GLU A 104 -24.19 -16.68 -3.39
CA GLU A 104 -25.21 -16.18 -4.35
C GLU A 104 -25.31 -14.65 -4.38
N VAL A 105 -24.16 -13.99 -4.49
CA VAL A 105 -24.04 -12.54 -4.31
C VAL A 105 -24.89 -11.79 -5.34
N ARG A 106 -25.84 -10.98 -4.87
CA ARG A 106 -26.74 -10.22 -5.74
C ARG A 106 -26.00 -9.05 -6.38
N ARG A 107 -26.09 -8.89 -7.70
CA ARG A 107 -25.57 -7.70 -8.39
C ARG A 107 -26.58 -6.56 -8.35
N ILE A 108 -26.16 -5.43 -7.78
CA ILE A 108 -26.91 -4.18 -7.84
C ILE A 108 -26.38 -3.31 -9.00
N PRO A 109 -27.25 -2.58 -9.69
CA PRO A 109 -26.82 -1.71 -10.76
C PRO A 109 -26.01 -0.51 -10.21
N GLY A 110 -25.07 0.02 -10.99
CA GLY A 110 -24.14 1.07 -10.60
C GLY A 110 -22.68 0.62 -10.57
N VAL A 111 -21.78 1.56 -10.25
CA VAL A 111 -20.33 1.32 -10.13
C VAL A 111 -19.88 1.45 -8.68
N GLY A 112 -19.22 0.43 -8.15
CA GLY A 112 -18.65 0.43 -6.80
C GLY A 112 -17.13 0.62 -6.84
N LEU A 113 -16.61 1.65 -6.18
CA LEU A 113 -15.18 1.93 -6.06
C LEU A 113 -14.70 1.65 -4.64
N LEU A 114 -13.88 0.63 -4.42
CA LEU A 114 -13.29 0.35 -3.12
C LEU A 114 -11.85 0.88 -3.03
N TYR A 115 -11.64 1.91 -2.19
CA TYR A 115 -10.31 2.43 -1.92
C TYR A 115 -9.53 1.51 -0.99
N THR A 116 -8.31 1.15 -1.40
CA THR A 116 -7.39 0.28 -0.66
C THR A 116 -5.94 0.77 -0.79
N GLU A 117 -5.13 0.55 0.24
CA GLU A 117 -3.69 0.84 0.22
C GLU A 117 -2.88 -0.32 -0.41
N LEU A 118 -3.52 -1.48 -0.63
CA LEU A 118 -2.90 -2.68 -1.17
C LEU A 118 -2.77 -2.63 -2.70
N VAL A 119 -1.58 -2.95 -3.19
CA VAL A 119 -1.27 -3.03 -4.64
C VAL A 119 -1.51 -4.43 -5.20
N GLN A 120 -1.37 -5.45 -4.34
CA GLN A 120 -1.47 -6.86 -4.70
C GLN A 120 -2.53 -7.56 -3.84
N GLY A 121 -3.23 -8.52 -4.45
CA GLY A 121 -4.37 -9.23 -3.86
C GLY A 121 -5.60 -8.37 -3.54
N ILE A 122 -6.62 -9.00 -2.95
CA ILE A 122 -7.90 -8.37 -2.62
C ILE A 122 -7.88 -7.98 -1.15
N PRO A 123 -8.24 -6.73 -0.80
CA PRO A 123 -8.22 -6.30 0.60
C PRO A 123 -9.17 -7.17 1.44
N PRO A 124 -8.78 -7.58 2.66
CA PRO A 124 -9.60 -8.42 3.54
C PRO A 124 -10.95 -7.78 3.90
N VAL A 125 -11.08 -6.47 3.68
CA VAL A 125 -12.31 -5.71 3.82
C VAL A 125 -13.42 -6.24 2.92
N PHE A 126 -13.08 -6.62 1.69
CA PHE A 126 -14.07 -6.97 0.69
C PHE A 126 -14.79 -8.29 1.02
N PRO A 127 -14.11 -9.43 1.28
CA PRO A 127 -14.79 -10.67 1.67
C PRO A 127 -15.65 -10.50 2.93
N ARG A 128 -15.17 -9.74 3.92
CA ARG A 128 -15.93 -9.47 5.15
C ARG A 128 -17.17 -8.62 4.89
N LEU A 129 -17.10 -7.70 3.93
CA LEU A 129 -18.27 -6.94 3.48
C LEU A 129 -19.29 -7.87 2.82
N ILE A 130 -18.86 -8.77 1.93
CA ILE A 130 -19.77 -9.70 1.22
C ILE A 130 -20.45 -10.67 2.19
N GLN A 131 -19.74 -11.16 3.19
CA GLN A 131 -20.32 -12.02 4.22
C GLN A 131 -21.45 -11.34 5.02
N LYS A 132 -21.34 -10.03 5.24
CA LYS A 132 -22.36 -9.26 5.97
C LYS A 132 -23.45 -8.71 5.06
N ILE A 133 -23.09 -8.34 3.85
CA ILE A 133 -23.95 -7.71 2.84
C ILE A 133 -23.68 -8.43 1.52
N PRO A 134 -24.47 -9.45 1.16
CA PRO A 134 -24.26 -10.25 -0.06
C PRO A 134 -24.73 -9.50 -1.31
N SER A 135 -24.23 -8.29 -1.52
CA SER A 135 -24.51 -7.47 -2.70
C SER A 135 -23.26 -6.76 -3.21
N VAL A 136 -23.04 -6.81 -4.51
CA VAL A 136 -21.91 -6.14 -5.19
C VAL A 136 -22.44 -5.33 -6.38
N HIS A 137 -21.78 -4.23 -6.69
CA HIS A 137 -22.11 -3.42 -7.87
C HIS A 137 -21.85 -4.18 -9.17
N SER A 138 -22.60 -3.86 -10.22
CA SER A 138 -22.49 -4.49 -11.54
C SER A 138 -21.06 -4.39 -12.09
N ILE A 139 -20.45 -3.21 -11.90
CA ILE A 139 -19.03 -2.97 -12.13
C ILE A 139 -18.40 -2.63 -10.79
N PHE A 140 -17.34 -3.35 -10.43
CA PHE A 140 -16.66 -3.13 -9.17
C PHE A 140 -15.17 -2.90 -9.38
N MET A 141 -14.62 -1.88 -8.74
CA MET A 141 -13.27 -1.39 -8.98
C MET A 141 -12.49 -1.26 -7.67
N PHE A 142 -11.40 -2.00 -7.53
CA PHE A 142 -10.44 -1.84 -6.44
C PHE A 142 -9.46 -0.70 -6.79
N MET A 143 -9.58 0.44 -6.11
CA MET A 143 -8.79 1.63 -6.36
C MET A 143 -7.65 1.76 -5.35
N SER A 144 -6.40 1.82 -5.82
CA SER A 144 -5.22 2.09 -4.97
C SER A 144 -4.50 3.35 -5.44
N ILE A 145 -4.38 4.34 -4.56
CA ILE A 145 -3.63 5.57 -4.85
C ILE A 145 -2.19 5.42 -4.38
N LYS A 146 -1.23 5.71 -5.26
CA LYS A 146 0.21 5.72 -4.96
C LYS A 146 0.83 7.04 -5.38
N HIS A 147 1.48 7.69 -4.42
CA HIS A 147 2.30 8.86 -4.68
C HIS A 147 3.71 8.42 -5.10
N LEU A 148 4.17 8.90 -6.24
CA LEU A 148 5.52 8.67 -6.74
C LEU A 148 6.41 9.90 -6.49
N PRO A 149 7.72 9.72 -6.32
CA PRO A 149 8.68 10.82 -6.11
C PRO A 149 9.01 11.58 -7.41
N ILE A 150 8.04 11.74 -8.31
CA ILE A 150 8.15 12.48 -9.57
C ILE A 150 7.16 13.65 -9.57
N SER A 151 7.46 14.71 -10.34
CA SER A 151 6.66 15.94 -10.28
C SER A 151 5.23 15.74 -10.76
N ARG A 152 5.09 15.19 -11.97
CA ARG A 152 3.81 14.98 -12.66
C ARG A 152 3.85 13.67 -13.42
N VAL A 153 2.83 12.85 -13.23
CA VAL A 153 2.68 11.58 -13.95
C VAL A 153 1.98 11.86 -15.29
N VAL A 154 2.42 11.18 -16.35
CA VAL A 154 1.77 11.29 -17.67
C VAL A 154 0.34 10.76 -17.59
N PRO A 155 -0.68 11.43 -18.17
CA PRO A 155 -2.08 11.01 -18.06
C PRO A 155 -2.34 9.57 -18.51
N THR A 156 -1.59 9.06 -19.49
CA THR A 156 -1.67 7.67 -19.98
C THR A 156 -1.16 6.65 -18.96
N GLU A 157 -0.16 6.98 -18.14
CA GLU A 157 0.38 6.07 -17.11
C GLU A 157 -0.24 6.28 -15.72
N ARG A 158 -1.09 7.30 -15.60
CA ARG A 158 -1.70 7.69 -14.33
C ARG A 158 -2.64 6.63 -13.77
N PHE A 159 -3.39 5.93 -14.62
CA PHE A 159 -4.30 4.86 -14.20
C PHE A 159 -3.90 3.56 -14.88
N ILE A 160 -3.51 2.58 -14.06
CA ILE A 160 -3.16 1.25 -14.54
C ILE A 160 -4.26 0.30 -14.14
N PHE A 161 -4.90 -0.28 -15.14
CA PHE A 161 -5.98 -1.23 -14.97
C PHE A 161 -5.49 -2.66 -15.10
N ARG A 162 -6.11 -3.55 -14.33
CA ARG A 162 -5.99 -5.01 -14.46
C ARG A 162 -7.33 -5.64 -14.16
N GLN A 163 -7.71 -6.66 -14.92
CA GLN A 163 -8.89 -7.46 -14.60
C GLN A 163 -8.61 -8.36 -13.39
N VAL A 164 -9.61 -8.51 -12.51
CA VAL A 164 -9.54 -9.34 -11.31
C VAL A 164 -10.59 -10.44 -11.41
N GLY A 165 -10.13 -11.69 -11.54
CA GLY A 165 -11.00 -12.85 -11.69
C GLY A 165 -11.54 -13.00 -13.12
N PRO A 166 -12.50 -13.91 -13.35
CA PRO A 166 -13.10 -14.13 -14.66
C PRO A 166 -13.81 -12.89 -15.21
N ARG A 167 -13.81 -12.71 -16.53
CA ARG A 167 -14.47 -11.58 -17.24
C ARG A 167 -15.92 -11.37 -16.83
N GLU A 168 -16.64 -12.44 -16.56
CA GLU A 168 -18.04 -12.44 -16.10
C GLU A 168 -18.24 -11.63 -14.82
N HIS A 169 -17.20 -11.55 -13.98
CA HIS A 169 -17.31 -10.89 -12.70
C HIS A 169 -17.23 -9.35 -12.79
N ARG A 170 -16.76 -8.79 -13.93
CA ARG A 170 -16.63 -7.33 -14.18
C ARG A 170 -15.98 -6.58 -13.02
N MET A 171 -14.93 -7.20 -12.48
CA MET A 171 -14.15 -6.68 -11.37
C MET A 171 -12.81 -6.22 -11.91
N PHE A 172 -12.48 -4.96 -11.65
CA PHE A 172 -11.25 -4.35 -12.12
C PHE A 172 -10.43 -3.86 -10.94
N ARG A 173 -9.12 -3.87 -11.10
CA ARG A 173 -8.19 -3.19 -10.21
C ARG A 173 -7.63 -1.99 -10.95
N CYS A 174 -7.63 -0.85 -10.28
CA CYS A 174 -7.05 0.38 -10.79
C CYS A 174 -6.01 0.90 -9.79
N VAL A 175 -4.79 1.13 -10.27
CA VAL A 175 -3.75 1.80 -9.50
C VAL A 175 -3.58 3.21 -10.05
N ALA A 176 -3.99 4.21 -9.26
CA ALA A 176 -3.85 5.62 -9.60
C ALA A 176 -2.51 6.16 -9.08
N ARG A 177 -1.67 6.64 -9.99
CA ARG A 177 -0.32 7.13 -9.74
C ARG A 177 -0.29 8.65 -9.76
N TYR A 178 0.09 9.28 -8.66
CA TYR A 178 0.18 10.74 -8.55
C TYR A 178 1.61 11.19 -8.26
N GLY A 179 2.07 12.23 -8.95
CA GLY A 179 3.29 12.94 -8.61
C GLY A 179 3.11 13.87 -7.40
N TYR A 180 4.19 14.45 -6.91
CA TYR A 180 4.15 15.39 -5.79
C TYR A 180 3.52 16.75 -6.15
N SER A 181 3.53 17.14 -7.44
CA SER A 181 2.90 18.37 -7.93
C SER A 181 1.55 18.12 -8.58
N ASP A 182 1.06 16.88 -8.62
CA ASP A 182 -0.22 16.55 -9.22
C ASP A 182 -1.36 16.97 -8.28
N ALA A 183 -2.18 17.91 -8.75
CA ALA A 183 -3.40 18.29 -8.07
C ALA A 183 -4.44 17.17 -8.16
N LEU A 184 -5.19 16.96 -7.08
CA LEU A 184 -6.37 16.11 -7.11
C LEU A 184 -7.49 16.86 -7.82
N GLU A 185 -7.96 16.27 -8.92
CA GLU A 185 -9.06 16.78 -9.72
C GLU A 185 -10.37 16.78 -8.93
N GLU A 186 -11.35 17.53 -9.43
CA GLU A 186 -12.70 17.47 -8.89
C GLU A 186 -13.28 16.06 -9.02
N PRO A 187 -14.16 15.62 -8.10
CA PRO A 187 -14.69 14.26 -8.10
C PRO A 187 -15.33 13.83 -9.43
N LYS A 188 -15.97 14.76 -10.12
CA LYS A 188 -16.64 14.52 -11.42
C LYS A 188 -15.64 14.31 -12.55
N GLU A 189 -14.59 15.13 -12.59
CA GLU A 189 -13.54 15.03 -13.60
C GLU A 189 -12.72 13.75 -13.40
N PHE A 190 -12.38 13.44 -12.14
CA PHE A 190 -11.73 12.20 -11.78
C PHE A 190 -12.53 10.98 -12.24
N ALA A 191 -13.84 10.98 -12.01
CA ALA A 191 -14.71 9.89 -12.43
C ALA A 191 -14.80 9.76 -13.95
N ALA A 192 -14.97 10.86 -14.67
CA ALA A 192 -14.99 10.86 -16.13
C ALA A 192 -13.68 10.30 -16.69
N PHE A 193 -12.53 10.77 -16.18
CA PHE A 193 -11.22 10.28 -16.61
C PHE A 193 -11.03 8.79 -16.28
N LEU A 194 -11.50 8.34 -15.12
CA LEU A 194 -11.44 6.94 -14.72
C LEU A 194 -12.25 6.04 -15.69
N VAL A 195 -13.45 6.46 -16.05
CA VAL A 195 -14.35 5.72 -16.95
C VAL A 195 -13.77 5.68 -18.36
N ASP A 196 -13.26 6.80 -18.87
CA ASP A 196 -12.63 6.85 -20.19
C ASP A 196 -11.43 5.91 -20.27
N ARG A 197 -10.58 5.91 -19.23
CA ARG A 197 -9.43 5.00 -19.17
C ARG A 197 -9.83 3.53 -19.01
N LEU A 198 -10.92 3.23 -18.31
CA LEU A 198 -11.47 1.88 -18.22
C LEU A 198 -11.94 1.38 -19.60
N LYS A 199 -12.64 2.23 -20.38
CA LYS A 199 -13.08 1.90 -21.74
C LYS A 199 -11.91 1.65 -22.68
N MET A 200 -10.84 2.45 -22.58
CA MET A 200 -9.61 2.24 -23.33
C MET A 200 -8.95 0.90 -22.97
N PHE A 201 -8.87 0.59 -21.68
CA PHE A 201 -8.30 -0.69 -21.21
C PHE A 201 -9.05 -1.90 -21.77
N ILE A 202 -10.39 -1.88 -21.79
CA ILE A 202 -11.20 -2.99 -22.34
C ILE A 202 -10.95 -3.17 -23.83
N GLN A 203 -10.82 -2.07 -24.57
CA GLN A 203 -10.47 -2.12 -25.99
C GLN A 203 -9.08 -2.70 -26.21
N GLU A 204 -8.08 -2.27 -25.44
CA GLU A 204 -6.72 -2.82 -25.51
C GLU A 204 -6.66 -4.31 -25.14
N GLU A 205 -7.35 -4.73 -24.08
CA GLU A 205 -7.39 -6.13 -23.63
C GLU A 205 -8.08 -7.04 -24.66
N SER A 206 -9.12 -6.54 -25.33
CA SER A 206 -9.78 -7.27 -26.42
C SER A 206 -8.90 -7.40 -27.67
N ALA A 207 -8.13 -6.36 -28.01
CA ALA A 207 -7.20 -6.38 -29.12
C ALA A 207 -6.02 -7.32 -28.86
N PHE A 208 -5.53 -7.36 -27.61
CA PHE A 208 -4.46 -8.28 -27.21
C PHE A 208 -4.92 -9.74 -27.24
N ALA A 209 -6.14 -10.04 -26.81
CA ALA A 209 -6.70 -11.39 -26.90
C ALA A 209 -6.77 -11.88 -28.36
N LEU A 210 -7.18 -11.01 -29.30
CA LEU A 210 -7.20 -11.35 -30.74
C LEU A 210 -5.79 -11.65 -31.29
N ALA A 211 -4.76 -10.93 -30.82
CA ALA A 211 -3.39 -11.16 -31.27
C ALA A 211 -2.83 -12.50 -30.76
N GLN A 212 -3.17 -12.92 -29.53
CA GLN A 212 -2.77 -14.22 -28.99
C GLN A 212 -3.44 -15.39 -29.73
N ASP A 213 -4.73 -15.26 -30.06
CA ASP A 213 -5.44 -16.28 -30.84
C ASP A 213 -4.87 -16.43 -32.28
N GLU A 214 -4.35 -15.35 -32.88
CA GLU A 214 -3.68 -15.38 -34.18
C GLU A 214 -2.27 -16.00 -34.12
N GLU A 215 -1.53 -15.84 -33.02
CA GLU A 215 -0.23 -16.48 -32.80
C GLU A 215 -0.37 -17.99 -32.52
N GLU A 216 -1.31 -18.42 -31.67
CA GLU A 216 -1.55 -19.85 -31.39
C GLU A 216 -2.10 -20.61 -32.61
N SER A 217 -2.83 -19.94 -33.51
CA SER A 217 -3.31 -20.55 -34.75
C SER A 217 -2.29 -20.55 -35.90
N GLY A 218 -1.20 -19.77 -35.76
CA GLY A 218 -0.10 -19.68 -36.74
C GLY A 218 0.99 -20.76 -36.59
N GLU A 219 1.06 -21.48 -35.48
CA GLU A 219 2.14 -22.45 -35.21
C GLU A 219 1.88 -23.88 -35.75
N VAL A 220 0.81 -24.13 -36.49
CA VAL A 220 0.53 -25.43 -37.13
C VAL A 220 0.88 -25.40 -38.63
N SER A 221 2.11 -25.04 -39.00
CA SER A 221 2.73 -25.45 -40.27
C SER A 221 4.22 -25.12 -40.31
N ASP A 222 5.05 -25.90 -39.62
CA ASP A 222 6.25 -26.48 -40.26
C ASP A 222 6.96 -27.42 -39.29
N ALA A 223 6.88 -28.72 -39.57
CA ALA A 223 7.68 -29.73 -38.92
C ALA A 223 8.79 -30.20 -39.87
N GLN A 224 10.02 -29.67 -39.70
CA GLN A 224 11.21 -30.48 -39.95
C GLN A 224 12.43 -30.11 -39.08
N ALA A 225 12.71 -31.04 -38.16
CA ALA A 225 14.02 -31.49 -37.65
C ALA A 225 14.67 -30.89 -36.37
N ARG A 226 14.30 -31.53 -35.23
CA ARG A 226 15.14 -32.05 -34.10
C ARG A 226 15.85 -31.04 -33.14
N PRO A 227 16.38 -31.50 -31.96
CA PRO A 227 15.62 -31.80 -30.75
C PRO A 227 16.23 -31.13 -29.48
N TRP A 228 15.47 -30.89 -28.40
CA TRP A 228 15.89 -31.16 -27.01
C TRP A 228 14.83 -30.84 -25.93
N ARG A 229 14.55 -31.89 -25.13
CA ARG A 229 14.24 -31.97 -23.67
C ARG A 229 13.28 -30.96 -23.03
N SER A 230 12.06 -31.41 -22.69
CA SER A 230 11.64 -31.99 -21.39
C SER A 230 11.10 -30.90 -20.45
N THR A 231 9.96 -30.97 -19.78
CA THR A 231 8.96 -32.01 -19.48
C THR A 231 7.97 -31.29 -18.58
N VAL A 232 6.67 -31.28 -18.86
CA VAL A 232 5.62 -31.44 -17.84
C VAL A 232 4.41 -32.08 -18.51
N HIS A 233 4.06 -33.27 -18.04
CA HIS A 233 2.91 -34.06 -18.44
C HIS A 233 1.70 -33.74 -17.56
N SER A 234 0.53 -34.14 -18.08
CA SER A 234 -0.78 -34.39 -17.43
C SER A 234 -1.85 -33.42 -17.96
N GLU A 235 -2.49 -33.72 -19.09
CA GLU A 235 -3.63 -34.64 -19.30
C GLU A 235 -4.88 -34.26 -18.48
N GLU A 236 -5.89 -33.71 -19.18
CA GLU A 236 -7.18 -34.41 -19.31
C GLU A 236 -7.97 -33.85 -20.51
N ALA A 237 -8.40 -34.78 -21.36
CA ALA A 237 -9.20 -34.55 -22.55
C ALA A 237 -10.66 -34.28 -22.21
N VAL A 238 -11.41 -33.62 -23.10
CA VAL A 238 -12.74 -34.06 -23.55
C VAL A 238 -13.32 -33.12 -24.65
N GLN A 239 -13.85 -33.77 -25.69
CA GLN A 239 -14.84 -33.34 -26.70
C GLN A 239 -14.47 -32.36 -27.84
N GLY A 240 -14.74 -32.81 -29.08
CA GLY A 240 -15.50 -31.97 -30.01
C GLY A 240 -14.87 -31.61 -31.36
N GLN A 241 -14.66 -32.60 -32.23
CA GLN A 241 -14.94 -32.55 -33.68
C GLN A 241 -14.86 -31.16 -34.36
N ALA A 242 -13.66 -30.71 -34.71
CA ALA A 242 -13.45 -29.51 -35.52
C ALA A 242 -13.75 -29.81 -37.01
N ARG A 243 -14.83 -29.21 -37.52
CA ARG A 243 -15.19 -29.17 -38.93
C ARG A 243 -14.42 -28.04 -39.60
N VAL A 244 -13.65 -28.39 -40.62
CA VAL A 244 -12.93 -27.51 -41.54
C VAL A 244 -13.85 -26.40 -42.08
N ILE A 245 -13.58 -25.11 -41.77
CA ILE A 245 -13.86 -23.97 -42.67
C ILE A 245 -12.76 -22.90 -42.52
N SER A 246 -12.26 -22.54 -43.70
CA SER A 246 -11.17 -21.67 -44.14
C SER A 246 -11.35 -20.16 -43.89
N HIS A 247 -10.21 -19.45 -43.87
CA HIS A 247 -9.84 -18.05 -44.25
C HIS A 247 -10.83 -16.86 -44.24
N SER A 248 -12.13 -17.04 -44.01
CA SER A 248 -13.14 -15.97 -43.83
C SER A 248 -13.45 -15.70 -42.35
N ALA A 249 -12.80 -16.41 -41.44
CA ALA A 249 -13.07 -16.35 -40.00
C ALA A 249 -12.45 -15.12 -39.33
N SER A 250 -11.22 -14.70 -39.68
CA SER A 250 -10.54 -13.57 -39.01
C SER A 250 -11.31 -12.23 -39.13
N GLY A 251 -11.90 -11.93 -40.30
CA GLY A 251 -12.75 -10.74 -40.48
C GLY A 251 -14.10 -10.78 -39.75
N ARG A 252 -14.68 -11.97 -39.54
CA ARG A 252 -15.93 -12.14 -38.77
C ARG A 252 -15.69 -12.15 -37.27
N VAL A 253 -14.59 -12.74 -36.82
CA VAL A 253 -14.17 -12.77 -35.42
C VAL A 253 -13.81 -11.36 -34.96
N SER A 254 -13.03 -10.60 -35.73
CA SER A 254 -12.73 -9.20 -35.41
C SER A 254 -13.97 -8.30 -35.38
N PHE A 255 -14.95 -8.50 -36.27
CA PHE A 255 -16.19 -7.74 -36.26
C PHE A 255 -17.05 -8.05 -35.02
N HIS A 256 -17.20 -9.34 -34.67
CA HIS A 256 -17.99 -9.76 -33.51
C HIS A 256 -17.35 -9.32 -32.18
N THR A 257 -16.02 -9.35 -32.09
CA THR A 257 -15.29 -8.87 -30.90
C THR A 257 -15.39 -7.35 -30.76
N ASN A 258 -15.26 -6.59 -31.85
CA ASN A 258 -15.45 -5.13 -31.82
C ASN A 258 -16.87 -4.75 -31.40
N GLN A 259 -17.88 -5.51 -31.84
CA GLN A 259 -19.26 -5.32 -31.42
C GLN A 259 -19.45 -5.62 -29.92
N ALA A 260 -18.88 -6.71 -29.40
CA ALA A 260 -18.93 -7.05 -27.99
C ALA A 260 -18.24 -6.00 -27.09
N VAL A 261 -17.12 -5.43 -27.54
CA VAL A 261 -16.42 -4.35 -26.84
C VAL A 261 -17.27 -3.09 -26.80
N GLU A 262 -17.95 -2.76 -27.89
CA GLU A 262 -18.81 -1.58 -27.93
C GLU A 262 -20.04 -1.74 -27.04
N GLU A 263 -20.63 -2.94 -27.00
CA GLU A 263 -21.69 -3.29 -26.04
C GLU A 263 -21.22 -3.18 -24.59
N GLU A 264 -19.98 -3.60 -24.30
CA GLU A 264 -19.39 -3.49 -22.97
C GLU A 264 -19.16 -2.02 -22.57
N LYS A 265 -18.66 -1.18 -23.48
CA LYS A 265 -18.52 0.27 -23.27
C LYS A 265 -19.87 0.95 -23.00
N GLN A 266 -20.90 0.62 -23.77
CA GLN A 266 -22.26 1.14 -23.56
C GLN A 266 -22.85 0.70 -22.22
N LEU A 267 -22.54 -0.52 -21.78
CA LEU A 267 -22.95 -0.99 -20.45
C LEU A 267 -22.25 -0.18 -19.35
N ILE A 268 -20.96 0.10 -19.49
CA ILE A 268 -20.23 0.94 -18.53
C ILE A 268 -20.88 2.31 -18.42
N ASP A 269 -21.20 2.94 -19.55
CA ASP A 269 -21.89 4.24 -19.55
C ASP A 269 -23.23 4.17 -18.82
N ARG A 270 -24.03 3.15 -19.11
CA ARG A 270 -25.32 2.93 -18.43
C ARG A 270 -25.16 2.73 -16.93
N GLU A 271 -24.17 1.96 -16.47
CA GLU A 271 -23.96 1.74 -15.04
C GLU A 271 -23.38 2.98 -14.34
N VAL A 272 -22.55 3.78 -15.03
CA VAL A 272 -22.05 5.07 -14.52
C VAL A 272 -23.19 6.08 -14.37
N GLU A 273 -24.10 6.15 -15.33
CA GLU A 273 -25.30 7.01 -15.26
C GLU A 273 -26.21 6.68 -14.08
N ARG A 274 -26.25 5.42 -13.64
CA ARG A 274 -27.01 4.97 -12.47
C ARG A 274 -26.38 5.39 -11.14
N GLY A 275 -25.13 5.85 -11.17
CA GLY A 275 -24.40 6.40 -10.02
C GLY A 275 -23.19 5.58 -9.62
N MET A 276 -22.27 6.25 -8.93
CA MET A 276 -21.06 5.66 -8.38
C MET A 276 -21.10 5.71 -6.86
N VAL A 277 -20.70 4.62 -6.22
CA VAL A 277 -20.59 4.52 -4.76
C VAL A 277 -19.12 4.30 -4.41
N TYR A 278 -18.62 5.14 -3.52
CA TYR A 278 -17.24 5.08 -3.06
C TYR A 278 -17.19 4.38 -1.70
N LEU A 279 -16.59 3.20 -1.64
CA LEU A 279 -16.36 2.45 -0.43
C LEU A 279 -14.94 2.75 0.08
N MET A 280 -14.82 3.12 1.35
CA MET A 280 -13.52 3.31 1.99
C MET A 280 -13.43 2.43 3.24
N GLY A 281 -12.46 1.52 3.25
CA GLY A 281 -12.17 0.70 4.43
C GLY A 281 -11.49 1.54 5.51
N GLU A 282 -12.11 1.65 6.69
CA GLU A 282 -11.46 2.22 7.87
C GLU A 282 -10.96 1.10 8.76
N ALA A 283 -9.64 0.89 8.77
CA ALA A 283 -8.97 -0.04 9.67
C ALA A 283 -8.88 0.55 11.09
N ASN A 284 -9.73 0.07 12.01
CA ASN A 284 -9.61 0.29 13.44
C ASN A 284 -8.74 -0.80 14.06
N VAL A 285 -7.86 -0.39 14.97
CA VAL A 285 -6.87 -1.28 15.55
C VAL A 285 -7.07 -1.30 17.05
N THR A 286 -7.33 -2.49 17.60
CA THR A 286 -7.56 -2.70 19.03
C THR A 286 -6.57 -3.72 19.58
N ALA A 287 -6.12 -3.53 20.82
CA ALA A 287 -5.25 -4.52 21.47
C ALA A 287 -6.02 -5.78 21.85
N GLU A 288 -5.41 -6.95 21.61
CA GLU A 288 -5.99 -8.25 22.01
C GLU A 288 -6.24 -8.32 23.53
N ALA A 289 -7.30 -9.02 23.96
CA ALA A 289 -7.70 -9.13 25.36
C ALA A 289 -6.59 -9.67 26.29
N LYS A 290 -5.69 -10.52 25.77
CA LYS A 290 -4.55 -11.11 26.52
C LYS A 290 -3.28 -10.23 26.53
N SER A 291 -3.30 -9.08 25.86
CA SER A 291 -2.14 -8.18 25.78
C SER A 291 -1.82 -7.51 27.12
N SER A 292 -0.53 -7.18 27.31
CA SER A 292 -0.07 -6.43 28.49
C SER A 292 -0.77 -5.07 28.62
N ILE A 293 -0.89 -4.57 29.85
CA ILE A 293 -1.57 -3.31 30.16
C ILE A 293 -0.92 -2.15 29.38
N LEU A 294 0.42 -2.13 29.30
CA LEU A 294 1.17 -1.15 28.51
C LEU A 294 0.74 -1.16 27.04
N LYS A 295 0.66 -2.35 26.42
CA LYS A 295 0.24 -2.50 25.02
C LYS A 295 -1.20 -2.03 24.81
N LYS A 296 -2.10 -2.32 25.76
CA LYS A 296 -3.49 -1.84 25.71
C LYS A 296 -3.57 -0.31 25.78
N VAL A 297 -2.80 0.33 26.67
CA VAL A 297 -2.76 1.80 26.77
C VAL A 297 -2.22 2.42 25.48
N VAL A 298 -1.12 1.88 24.95
CA VAL A 298 -0.50 2.38 23.71
C VAL A 298 -1.46 2.28 22.51
N VAL A 299 -2.09 1.12 22.31
CA VAL A 299 -2.96 0.88 21.13
C VAL A 299 -4.32 1.55 21.28
N ASN A 300 -5.02 1.32 22.40
CA ASN A 300 -6.41 1.76 22.54
C ASN A 300 -6.52 3.26 22.86
N HIS A 301 -5.52 3.83 23.55
CA HIS A 301 -5.57 5.23 23.96
C HIS A 301 -4.63 6.10 23.12
N VAL A 302 -3.31 5.87 23.19
CA VAL A 302 -2.31 6.75 22.53
C VAL A 302 -2.48 6.75 21.01
N TYR A 303 -2.52 5.58 20.37
CA TYR A 303 -2.68 5.49 18.92
C TYR A 303 -4.03 6.02 18.45
N THR A 304 -5.12 5.69 19.14
CA THR A 304 -6.47 6.15 18.77
C THR A 304 -6.58 7.67 18.94
N PHE A 305 -5.98 8.26 19.98
CA PHE A 305 -5.91 9.70 20.17
C PHE A 305 -5.08 10.37 19.07
N LEU A 306 -3.87 9.86 18.79
CA LEU A 306 -3.02 10.38 17.72
C LEU A 306 -3.73 10.31 16.36
N ARG A 307 -4.40 9.20 16.06
CA ARG A 307 -5.13 9.02 14.80
C ARG A 307 -6.28 10.02 14.68
N LYS A 308 -7.05 10.23 15.75
CA LYS A 308 -8.16 11.20 15.73
C LYS A 308 -7.70 12.64 15.55
N ASN A 309 -6.54 13.01 16.11
CA ASN A 309 -6.05 14.39 16.08
C ASN A 309 -5.12 14.70 14.88
N LEU A 310 -4.37 13.71 14.38
CA LEU A 310 -3.37 13.91 13.32
C LEU A 310 -3.85 13.44 11.94
N THR A 311 -4.78 12.50 11.88
CA THR A 311 -5.22 11.89 10.61
C THR A 311 -6.43 12.62 10.01
N GLU A 312 -6.38 13.95 9.96
CA GLU A 312 -7.23 14.69 9.03
C GLU A 312 -6.79 14.49 7.55
N GLY A 313 -5.63 13.86 7.32
CA GLY A 313 -5.02 13.64 6.00
C GLY A 313 -5.76 12.72 5.03
N HIS A 314 -6.86 12.06 5.42
CA HIS A 314 -7.71 11.34 4.47
C HIS A 314 -8.74 12.25 3.76
N LYS A 315 -8.80 13.54 4.12
CA LYS A 315 -9.54 14.58 3.34
C LYS A 315 -8.92 14.84 1.96
N VAL A 316 -7.79 14.20 1.64
CA VAL A 316 -7.02 14.37 0.39
C VAL A 316 -7.62 13.57 -0.77
N LEU A 317 -8.57 12.67 -0.53
CA LEU A 317 -9.32 12.05 -1.62
C LEU A 317 -10.52 12.95 -1.97
N ALA A 318 -10.55 13.50 -3.20
CA ALA A 318 -11.68 14.26 -3.75
C ALA A 318 -12.90 13.34 -3.96
N ILE A 319 -13.43 12.76 -2.89
CA ILE A 319 -14.59 11.88 -2.90
C ILE A 319 -15.82 12.68 -2.49
N PRO A 320 -16.94 12.60 -3.23
CA PRO A 320 -18.20 13.21 -2.83
C PRO A 320 -18.66 12.61 -1.50
N LYS A 321 -18.88 13.45 -0.48
CA LYS A 321 -19.24 12.98 0.88
C LYS A 321 -20.59 12.27 0.92
N ASP A 322 -21.49 12.63 0.02
CA ASP A 322 -22.82 12.07 -0.20
C ASP A 322 -22.80 10.64 -0.77
N GLN A 323 -21.70 10.27 -1.45
CA GLN A 323 -21.53 8.96 -2.12
C GLN A 323 -20.49 8.08 -1.42
N LEU A 324 -19.93 8.54 -0.30
CA LEU A 324 -18.90 7.85 0.46
C LEU A 324 -19.52 6.93 1.53
N LEU A 325 -19.33 5.63 1.38
CA LEU A 325 -19.62 4.61 2.38
C LEU A 325 -18.33 4.21 3.11
N LYS A 326 -18.23 4.55 4.39
CA LYS A 326 -17.12 4.14 5.24
C LYS A 326 -17.41 2.79 5.89
N VAL A 327 -16.59 1.78 5.57
CA VAL A 327 -16.70 0.44 6.12
C VAL A 327 -15.62 0.25 7.18
N GLY A 328 -16.01 0.35 8.45
CA GLY A 328 -15.12 0.16 9.58
C GLY A 328 -14.82 -1.33 9.83
N ILE A 329 -13.53 -1.68 9.87
CA ILE A 329 -13.06 -3.02 10.23
C ILE A 329 -12.19 -2.92 11.46
N THR A 330 -12.48 -3.75 12.46
CA THR A 330 -11.65 -3.82 13.67
C THR A 330 -10.68 -4.99 13.53
N TYR A 331 -9.40 -4.69 13.68
CA TYR A 331 -8.29 -5.64 13.73
C TYR A 331 -7.80 -5.72 15.17
N GLU A 332 -7.65 -6.94 15.68
CA GLU A 332 -7.08 -7.20 17.01
C GLU A 332 -5.59 -7.57 16.86
N ILE A 333 -4.68 -6.81 17.50
CA ILE A 333 -3.20 -6.98 17.39
C ILE A 333 -2.43 -7.02 18.71
#